data_AF-A0A842VFB0-F1
#
_entry.id   AF-A0A842VFB0-F1
#
_cell.length_a   1.000
_cell.length_b   1.000
_cell.length_c   1.000
_cell.angle_alpha   90.00
_cell.angle_beta   90.00
_cell.angle_gamma   90.00
#
_symmetry.space_group_name_H-M   'P 1'
#
loop_
_entity.id
_entity.type
_entity.pdbx_description
1 polymer ?
#
loop_
_entity_poly.entity_id
_entity_poly.type
_entity_poly.pdbx_seq_one_letter_code
_entity_poly.pdbx_strand_id
1 'polypeptide(L)'
;MEINLDKNQVQKVLLSIKRSNFRGYDPYDILNSPFVSNHISGHKPAIALTQLNRFSAINFRKLLKIHKGYNSKGMALILHALLNFDHEKYRDEIEYIRDWLIRNKSSDYSQYSIGFTFDIALDHYISKKGDASLVISLFAVYAFIEYFRKTNDEKILEHVNSFHELIEE
;
A
#
# COMPACT_ATOMS: atom_id res chain seq x y z
N MET A 1 18.99 8.42 16.93
CA MET A 1 17.97 7.91 17.88
C MET A 1 17.88 6.42 17.68
N GLU A 2 18.50 5.62 18.53
CA GLU A 2 18.35 4.16 18.48
C GLU A 2 16.97 3.80 19.02
N ILE A 3 16.10 3.32 18.14
CA ILE A 3 14.79 2.79 18.54
C ILE A 3 15.04 1.37 19.02
N ASN A 4 14.97 1.15 20.33
CA ASN A 4 15.08 -0.19 20.90
C ASN A 4 13.77 -0.95 20.70
N LEU A 5 13.62 -1.60 19.54
CA LEU A 5 12.44 -2.38 19.19
C LEU A 5 12.47 -3.73 19.91
N ASP A 6 11.43 -4.02 20.69
CA ASP A 6 11.21 -5.35 21.24
C ASP A 6 10.99 -6.35 20.09
N LYS A 7 11.99 -7.21 19.86
CA LYS A 7 11.98 -8.24 18.81
C LYS A 7 10.75 -9.14 18.89
N ASN A 8 10.21 -9.39 20.09
CA ASN A 8 9.01 -10.20 20.26
C ASN A 8 7.75 -9.48 19.75
N GLN A 9 7.66 -8.17 19.93
CA GLN A 9 6.54 -7.38 19.42
C GLN A 9 6.57 -7.30 17.90
N VAL A 10 7.74 -7.07 17.31
CA VAL A 10 7.92 -7.08 15.85
C VAL A 10 7.50 -8.42 15.27
N GLN A 11 7.95 -9.54 15.86
CA GLN A 11 7.55 -10.87 15.43
C GLN A 11 6.04 -11.12 15.53
N LYS A 12 5.39 -10.67 16.61
CA LYS A 12 3.93 -10.77 16.76
C LYS A 12 3.19 -10.01 15.67
N VAL A 13 3.64 -8.79 15.34
CA VAL A 13 3.06 -7.99 14.25
C VAL A 13 3.25 -8.68 12.91
N LEU A 14 4.46 -9.16 12.62
CA LEU A 14 4.75 -9.89 11.38
C LEU A 14 3.91 -11.15 11.22
N LEU A 15 3.75 -11.95 12.28
CA LEU A 15 2.88 -13.12 12.27
C LEU A 15 1.42 -12.75 11.98
N SER A 16 0.93 -11.64 12.54
CA SER A 16 -0.42 -11.14 12.29
C SER A 16 -0.63 -10.74 10.83
N ILE A 17 0.31 -9.98 10.27
CA ILE A 17 0.25 -9.51 8.88
C ILE A 17 0.40 -10.69 7.90
N LYS A 18 1.28 -11.66 8.19
CA LYS A 18 1.42 -12.88 7.39
C LYS A 18 0.14 -13.70 7.36
N ARG A 19 -0.52 -13.88 8.51
CA ARG A 19 -1.81 -14.60 8.60
C ARG A 19 -2.91 -13.97 7.75
N SER A 20 -2.84 -12.66 7.50
CA SER A 20 -3.77 -11.97 6.61
C SER A 20 -3.26 -11.85 5.17
N ASN A 21 -2.15 -12.50 4.81
CA ASN A 21 -1.49 -12.39 3.51
C ASN A 21 -1.22 -10.92 3.13
N PHE A 22 -0.77 -10.11 4.08
CA PHE A 22 -0.53 -8.67 3.92
C PHE A 22 -1.77 -7.83 3.56
N ARG A 23 -2.97 -8.42 3.69
CA ARG A 23 -4.24 -7.72 3.46
C ARG A 23 -4.78 -7.15 4.76
N GLY A 24 -5.30 -5.93 4.69
CA GLY A 24 -5.87 -5.20 5.81
C GLY A 24 -7.13 -4.43 5.43
N TYR A 25 -7.77 -3.87 6.44
CA TYR A 25 -8.80 -2.85 6.24
C TYR A 25 -8.13 -1.49 6.20
N ASP A 26 -8.62 -0.62 5.34
CA ASP A 26 -8.15 0.76 5.23
C ASP A 26 -9.21 1.69 5.85
N PRO A 27 -8.84 2.77 6.57
CA PRO A 27 -9.83 3.73 7.06
C PRO A 27 -10.75 4.30 5.97
N TYR A 28 -10.29 4.36 4.73
CA TYR A 28 -10.99 4.93 3.58
C TYR A 28 -11.62 3.88 2.64
N ASP A 29 -11.76 2.62 3.09
CA ASP A 29 -12.18 1.48 2.26
C ASP A 29 -13.69 1.36 1.96
N ILE A 30 -14.53 2.34 2.34
CA ILE A 30 -15.99 2.17 2.23
C ILE A 30 -16.46 2.01 0.77
N LEU A 31 -15.76 2.65 -0.18
CA LEU A 31 -16.08 2.56 -1.60
C LEU A 31 -15.75 1.20 -2.20
N ASN A 32 -15.03 0.32 -1.48
CA ASN A 32 -14.85 -1.08 -1.88
C ASN A 32 -16.09 -1.95 -1.64
N SER A 33 -17.10 -1.42 -0.94
CA SER A 33 -18.35 -2.14 -0.76
C SER A 33 -19.14 -2.18 -2.07
N PRO A 34 -19.55 -3.36 -2.56
CA PRO A 34 -20.42 -3.46 -3.74
C PRO A 34 -21.78 -2.77 -3.55
N PHE A 35 -22.25 -2.64 -2.30
CA PHE A 35 -23.51 -1.95 -2.00
C PHE A 35 -23.35 -0.43 -2.08
N VAL A 36 -22.16 0.08 -1.75
CA VAL A 36 -21.84 1.51 -1.77
C VAL A 36 -21.49 1.93 -3.20
N SER A 37 -20.54 1.23 -3.83
CA SER A 37 -20.04 1.57 -5.18
C SER A 37 -21.14 1.59 -6.23
N ASN A 38 -22.12 0.68 -6.14
CA ASN A 38 -23.16 0.52 -7.16
C ASN A 38 -24.36 1.45 -6.96
N HIS A 39 -24.54 2.04 -5.78
CA HIS A 39 -25.74 2.82 -5.44
C HIS A 39 -25.46 4.29 -5.14
N ILE A 40 -24.19 4.69 -5.09
CA ILE A 40 -23.82 6.08 -4.83
C ILE A 40 -23.48 6.79 -6.12
N SER A 41 -24.30 7.79 -6.43
CA SER A 41 -24.00 8.79 -7.46
C SER A 41 -23.49 10.07 -6.81
N GLY A 42 -22.31 10.53 -7.23
CA GLY A 42 -21.76 11.83 -6.86
C GLY A 42 -20.77 11.82 -5.69
N HIS A 43 -19.96 12.88 -5.61
CA HIS A 43 -18.81 12.96 -4.70
C HIS A 43 -19.20 13.21 -3.23
N LYS A 44 -20.20 14.06 -2.98
CA LYS A 44 -20.59 14.44 -1.60
C LYS A 44 -21.08 13.24 -0.76
N PRO A 45 -21.95 12.35 -1.27
CA PRO A 45 -22.36 11.16 -0.51
C PRO A 45 -21.20 10.18 -0.27
N ALA A 46 -20.30 10.02 -1.25
CA ALA A 46 -19.11 9.20 -1.12
C ALA A 46 -18.19 9.71 0.00
N ILE A 47 -17.95 11.02 0.07
CA ILE A 47 -17.16 11.65 1.13
C ILE A 47 -17.84 11.46 2.49
N ALA A 48 -19.15 11.71 2.59
CA ALA A 48 -19.90 11.57 3.84
C ALA A 48 -19.80 10.14 4.41
N LEU A 49 -20.00 9.12 3.57
CA LEU A 49 -19.84 7.73 3.99
C LEU A 49 -18.40 7.39 4.38
N THR A 50 -17.41 7.92 3.65
CA THR A 50 -15.99 7.72 3.99
C THR A 50 -15.70 8.26 5.39
N GLN A 51 -16.17 9.46 5.72
CA GLN A 51 -15.99 10.02 7.06
C GLN A 51 -16.75 9.21 8.13
N LEU A 52 -17.99 8.78 7.84
CA LEU A 52 -18.75 7.92 8.75
C LEU A 52 -18.03 6.59 9.04
N ASN A 53 -17.48 5.93 8.02
CA ASN A 53 -16.71 4.69 8.19
C ASN A 53 -15.43 4.90 9.01
N ARG A 54 -14.73 6.02 8.74
CA ARG A 54 -13.44 6.34 9.38
C ARG A 54 -13.60 6.62 10.87
N PHE A 55 -14.64 7.36 11.27
CA PHE A 55 -14.83 7.81 12.65
C PHE A 55 -15.82 6.99 13.46
N SER A 56 -16.53 6.04 12.83
CA SER A 56 -17.47 5.18 13.54
C SER A 56 -16.74 4.21 14.50
N ALA A 57 -17.23 4.14 15.75
CA ALA A 57 -16.85 3.09 16.69
C ALA A 57 -17.42 1.71 16.31
N ILE A 58 -18.44 1.68 15.43
CA ILE A 58 -19.09 0.46 14.93
C ILE A 58 -18.45 0.07 13.60
N ASN A 59 -18.01 -1.20 13.50
CA ASN A 59 -17.41 -1.74 12.29
C ASN A 59 -18.47 -2.21 11.28
N PHE A 60 -18.85 -1.36 10.34
CA PHE A 60 -19.84 -1.66 9.30
C PHE A 60 -19.33 -2.57 8.17
N ARG A 61 -18.03 -2.88 8.14
CA ARG A 61 -17.39 -3.57 7.00
C ARG A 61 -18.00 -4.93 6.69
N LYS A 62 -18.37 -5.71 7.71
CA LYS A 62 -19.02 -7.01 7.53
C LYS A 62 -20.39 -6.88 6.87
N LEU A 63 -21.19 -5.90 7.30
CA LEU A 63 -22.52 -5.62 6.73
C LEU A 63 -22.41 -5.14 5.28
N LEU A 64 -21.45 -4.25 5.02
CA LEU A 64 -21.20 -3.67 3.71
C LEU A 64 -20.40 -4.60 2.78
N LYS A 65 -20.05 -5.83 3.19
CA LYS A 65 -19.20 -6.75 2.41
C LYS A 65 -17.88 -6.10 1.94
N ILE A 66 -17.29 -5.27 2.80
CA ILE A 66 -15.94 -4.74 2.58
C ILE A 66 -14.96 -5.83 2.97
N HIS A 67 -14.10 -6.22 2.04
CA HIS A 67 -13.08 -7.24 2.24
C HIS A 67 -11.70 -6.60 2.46
N LYS A 68 -10.82 -7.32 3.19
CA LYS A 68 -9.43 -6.89 3.37
C LYS A 68 -8.72 -6.88 2.01
N GLY A 69 -7.97 -5.82 1.74
CA GLY A 69 -7.22 -5.64 0.51
C GLY A 69 -5.75 -5.34 0.78
N TYR A 70 -4.95 -5.33 -0.28
CA TYR A 70 -3.60 -4.77 -0.22
C TYR A 70 -3.67 -3.25 -0.15
N ASN A 71 -2.66 -2.63 0.45
CA ASN A 71 -2.43 -1.19 0.38
C ASN A 71 -0.99 -1.00 -0.13
N SER A 72 -0.79 -0.32 -1.25
CA SER A 72 0.53 -0.17 -1.88
C SER A 72 1.55 0.50 -0.98
N LYS A 73 1.14 1.52 -0.22
CA LYS A 73 2.00 2.18 0.77
C LYS A 73 2.34 1.23 1.92
N GLY A 74 1.35 0.46 2.39
CA GLY A 74 1.55 -0.58 3.39
C GLY A 74 2.57 -1.63 2.93
N MET A 75 2.43 -2.12 1.70
CA MET A 75 3.35 -3.08 1.09
C MET A 75 4.78 -2.50 1.02
N ALA A 76 4.94 -1.28 0.53
CA ALA A 76 6.24 -0.60 0.48
C ALA A 76 6.89 -0.41 1.86
N LEU A 77 6.11 0.00 2.86
CA LEU A 77 6.59 0.16 4.24
C LEU A 77 7.01 -1.16 4.86
N ILE A 78 6.25 -2.24 4.62
CA ILE A 78 6.57 -3.57 5.14
C ILE A 78 7.85 -4.10 4.48
N LEU A 79 8.00 -3.94 3.15
CA LEU A 79 9.23 -4.30 2.45
C LEU A 79 10.45 -3.61 3.06
N HIS A 80 10.39 -2.29 3.19
CA HIS A 80 11.47 -1.50 3.79
C HIS A 80 11.75 -1.92 5.24
N ALA A 81 10.72 -2.20 6.04
CA ALA A 81 10.88 -2.63 7.42
C ALA A 81 11.54 -4.01 7.53
N LEU A 82 11.13 -4.99 6.72
CA LEU A 82 11.72 -6.34 6.71
C LEU A 82 13.19 -6.31 6.30
N LEU A 83 13.53 -5.52 5.28
CA LEU A 83 14.91 -5.32 4.81
C LEU A 83 15.83 -4.79 5.91
N ASN A 84 15.32 -3.90 6.76
CA ASN A 84 16.08 -3.31 7.86
C ASN A 84 16.08 -4.14 9.15
N PHE A 85 15.08 -5.01 9.33
CA PHE A 85 14.96 -5.80 10.55
C PHE A 85 15.76 -7.11 10.50
N ASP A 86 15.50 -7.97 9.51
CA ASP A 86 16.15 -9.28 9.36
C ASP A 86 15.91 -9.86 7.95
N HIS A 87 16.58 -9.28 6.96
CA HIS A 87 16.33 -9.58 5.54
C HIS A 87 16.63 -11.01 5.12
N GLU A 88 17.57 -11.69 5.79
CA GLU A 88 17.88 -13.10 5.52
C GLU A 88 16.74 -14.01 5.99
N LYS A 89 16.22 -13.76 7.19
CA LYS A 89 15.12 -14.54 7.76
C LYS A 89 13.80 -14.39 7.00
N TYR A 90 13.53 -13.19 6.48
CA TYR A 90 12.25 -12.86 5.82
C TYR A 90 12.38 -12.73 4.30
N ARG A 91 13.33 -13.47 3.70
CA ARG A 91 13.60 -13.41 2.26
C ARG A 91 12.35 -13.65 1.43
N ASP A 92 11.59 -14.71 1.72
CA ASP A 92 10.40 -15.07 0.92
C ASP A 92 9.33 -13.97 0.95
N GLU A 93 9.12 -13.32 2.10
CA GLU A 93 8.19 -12.21 2.21
C GLU A 93 8.69 -10.97 1.47
N ILE A 94 9.99 -10.68 1.55
CA ILE A 94 10.62 -9.57 0.82
C ILE A 94 10.42 -9.75 -0.69
N GLU A 95 10.74 -10.93 -1.22
CA GLU A 95 10.58 -11.26 -2.63
C GLU A 95 9.11 -11.16 -3.07
N TYR A 96 8.20 -11.72 -2.26
CA TYR A 96 6.77 -11.66 -2.53
C TYR A 96 6.24 -10.22 -2.61
N ILE A 97 6.62 -9.37 -1.66
CA ILE A 97 6.17 -7.98 -1.60
C ILE A 97 6.80 -7.15 -2.72
N ARG A 98 8.09 -7.35 -3.00
CA ARG A 98 8.80 -6.72 -4.13
C ARG A 98 8.07 -7.03 -5.44
N ASP A 99 7.83 -8.29 -5.72
CA ASP A 99 7.16 -8.71 -6.96
C ASP A 99 5.72 -8.20 -7.03
N TRP A 100 5.04 -8.11 -5.89
CA TRP A 100 3.72 -7.50 -5.84
C TRP A 100 3.78 -6.01 -6.22
N LEU A 101 4.73 -5.23 -5.69
CA LEU A 101 4.88 -3.82 -6.02
C LEU A 101 5.19 -3.60 -7.51
N ILE A 102 6.11 -4.40 -8.07
CA ILE A 102 6.48 -4.33 -9.49
C ILE A 102 5.27 -4.65 -10.39
N ARG A 103 4.56 -5.74 -10.10
CA ARG A 103 3.40 -6.17 -10.93
C ARG A 103 2.19 -5.26 -10.81
N ASN A 104 2.05 -4.52 -9.71
CA ASN A 104 0.91 -3.63 -9.47
C ASN A 104 1.25 -2.16 -9.74
N LYS A 105 2.22 -1.89 -10.61
CA LYS A 105 2.49 -0.52 -11.09
C LYS A 105 1.23 0.09 -11.72
N SER A 106 1.08 1.41 -11.60
CA SER A 106 0.01 2.16 -12.23
C SER A 106 0.13 2.13 -13.76
N SER A 107 -1.00 2.28 -14.43
CA SER A 107 -1.10 2.46 -15.87
C SER A 107 -1.09 3.92 -16.31
N ASP A 108 -1.09 4.87 -15.37
CA ASP A 108 -1.15 6.31 -15.69
C ASP A 108 0.09 6.80 -16.44
N TYR A 109 1.21 6.11 -16.23
CA TYR A 109 2.51 6.43 -16.82
C TYR A 109 3.19 5.18 -17.36
N SER A 110 3.99 5.33 -18.43
CA SER A 110 4.89 4.27 -18.91
C SER A 110 5.90 3.91 -17.83
N GLN A 111 6.47 4.94 -17.21
CA GLN A 111 7.46 4.88 -16.15
C GLN A 111 6.89 4.23 -14.89
N TYR A 112 7.79 3.74 -14.02
CA TYR A 112 7.37 3.14 -12.77
C TYR A 112 6.68 4.18 -11.88
N SER A 113 5.42 3.91 -11.57
CA SER A 113 4.66 4.61 -10.54
C SER A 113 3.68 3.60 -9.93
N ILE A 114 3.20 3.88 -8.73
CA ILE A 114 2.19 3.06 -8.06
C ILE A 114 1.33 3.98 -7.19
N GLY A 115 0.08 3.59 -6.97
CA GLY A 115 -0.79 4.33 -6.09
C GLY A 115 -1.87 3.47 -5.47
N PHE A 116 -3.11 3.92 -5.55
CA PHE A 116 -4.18 3.36 -4.74
C PHE A 116 -4.69 2.03 -5.28
N THR A 117 -4.95 1.10 -4.37
CA THR A 117 -5.51 -0.23 -4.68
C THR A 117 -7.04 -0.26 -4.64
N PHE A 118 -7.66 0.88 -4.34
CA PHE A 118 -9.09 1.08 -4.20
C PHE A 118 -9.48 2.53 -4.47
N ASP A 119 -10.77 2.77 -4.72
CA ASP A 119 -11.33 4.10 -4.92
C ASP A 119 -11.34 4.90 -3.60
N ILE A 120 -10.93 6.16 -3.66
CA ILE A 120 -10.95 7.12 -2.56
C ILE A 120 -11.76 8.34 -2.94
N ALA A 121 -12.60 8.80 -2.02
CA ALA A 121 -13.27 10.09 -2.10
C ALA A 121 -13.10 10.85 -0.77
N LEU A 122 -12.38 11.96 -0.83
CA LEU A 122 -12.15 12.95 0.22
C LEU A 122 -12.55 14.33 -0.31
N ASP A 123 -12.67 15.31 0.60
CA ASP A 123 -13.18 16.65 0.28
C ASP A 123 -12.40 17.35 -0.85
N HIS A 124 -11.06 17.28 -0.79
CA HIS A 124 -10.17 17.89 -1.79
C HIS A 124 -9.40 16.85 -2.63
N TYR A 125 -9.77 15.58 -2.55
CA TYR A 125 -9.01 14.52 -3.20
C TYR A 125 -9.89 13.34 -3.60
N ILE A 126 -9.88 12.99 -4.88
CA ILE A 126 -10.53 11.80 -5.40
C ILE A 126 -9.49 11.02 -6.19
N SER A 127 -9.49 9.72 -6.01
CA SER A 127 -8.63 8.80 -6.74
C SER A 127 -9.37 7.52 -7.01
N LYS A 128 -9.15 6.94 -8.18
CA LYS A 128 -9.61 5.62 -8.57
C LYS A 128 -8.55 4.58 -8.26
N LYS A 129 -9.03 3.35 -8.11
CA LYS A 129 -8.15 2.18 -8.08
C LYS A 129 -7.24 2.17 -9.30
N GLY A 130 -5.94 2.14 -9.07
CA GLY A 130 -4.91 2.12 -10.10
C GLY A 130 -4.23 3.47 -10.31
N ASP A 131 -4.85 4.58 -9.91
CA ASP A 131 -4.27 5.91 -10.07
C ASP A 131 -2.92 5.98 -9.35
N ALA A 132 -1.95 6.59 -10.03
CA ALA A 132 -0.62 6.84 -9.49
C ALA A 132 -0.68 7.83 -8.32
N SER A 133 0.23 7.65 -7.37
CA SER A 133 0.44 8.61 -6.30
C SER A 133 1.92 8.83 -6.11
N LEU A 134 2.37 10.09 -6.25
CA LEU A 134 3.77 10.47 -6.03
C LEU A 134 4.28 9.98 -4.66
N VAL A 135 3.49 10.23 -3.61
CA VAL A 135 3.87 9.84 -2.24
C VAL A 135 4.00 8.33 -2.09
N ILE A 136 3.06 7.54 -2.64
CA ILE A 136 3.12 6.08 -2.56
C ILE A 136 4.28 5.53 -3.39
N SER A 137 4.50 6.10 -4.59
CA SER A 137 5.62 5.75 -5.46
C SER A 137 6.95 6.00 -4.77
N LEU A 138 7.11 7.14 -4.08
CA LEU A 138 8.30 7.42 -3.28
C LEU A 138 8.55 6.35 -2.21
N PHE A 139 7.54 5.91 -1.46
CA PHE A 139 7.73 4.82 -0.49
C PHE A 139 8.20 3.53 -1.16
N ALA A 140 7.63 3.16 -2.31
CA ALA A 140 8.03 1.96 -3.05
C ALA A 140 9.47 2.07 -3.56
N VAL A 141 9.84 3.20 -4.16
CA VAL A 141 11.20 3.46 -4.68
C VAL A 141 12.24 3.49 -3.56
N TYR A 142 11.92 4.10 -2.42
CA TYR A 142 12.79 4.03 -1.24
C TYR A 142 13.00 2.59 -0.77
N ALA A 143 11.95 1.77 -0.78
CA ALA A 143 12.07 0.35 -0.45
C ALA A 143 12.91 -0.42 -1.48
N PHE A 144 12.82 -0.07 -2.77
CA PHE A 144 13.64 -0.65 -3.85
C PHE A 144 15.12 -0.28 -3.74
N ILE A 145 15.44 0.96 -3.39
CA ILE A 145 16.82 1.37 -3.11
C ILE A 145 17.39 0.59 -1.93
N GLU A 146 16.61 0.42 -0.86
CA GLU A 146 17.04 -0.38 0.28
C GLU A 146 17.17 -1.87 -0.07
N TYR A 147 16.28 -2.38 -0.93
CA TYR A 147 16.37 -3.74 -1.46
C TYR A 147 17.68 -3.93 -2.23
N PHE A 148 18.05 -3.00 -3.13
CA PHE A 148 19.34 -3.02 -3.83
C PHE A 148 20.51 -3.03 -2.84
N ARG A 149 20.51 -2.14 -1.85
CA ARG A 149 21.59 -2.06 -0.85
C ARG A 149 21.81 -3.34 -0.05
N LYS A 150 20.74 -4.10 0.23
CA LYS A 150 20.81 -5.34 1.00
C LYS A 150 21.14 -6.57 0.14
N THR A 151 20.71 -6.58 -1.12
CA THR A 151 20.77 -7.78 -1.97
C THR A 151 21.76 -7.69 -3.12
N ASN A 152 22.21 -6.48 -3.47
CA ASN A 152 22.98 -6.15 -4.68
C ASN A 152 22.29 -6.59 -5.99
N ASP A 153 20.97 -6.76 -5.99
CA ASP A 153 20.20 -7.10 -7.19
C ASP A 153 19.98 -5.84 -8.05
N GLU A 154 20.84 -5.65 -9.05
CA GLU A 154 20.83 -4.49 -9.94
C GLU A 154 19.53 -4.34 -10.75
N LYS A 155 18.76 -5.42 -10.97
CA LYS A 155 17.53 -5.36 -11.76
C LYS A 155 16.50 -4.42 -11.16
N ILE A 156 16.48 -4.29 -9.83
CA ILE A 156 15.55 -3.39 -9.16
C ILE A 156 15.78 -1.91 -9.52
N LEU A 157 17.01 -1.55 -9.91
CA LEU A 157 17.37 -0.19 -10.26
C LEU A 157 16.67 0.29 -11.54
N GLU A 158 16.22 -0.62 -12.41
CA GLU A 158 15.39 -0.29 -13.57
C GLU A 158 14.14 0.51 -13.13
N HIS A 159 13.46 0.06 -12.07
CA HIS A 159 12.26 0.74 -11.56
C HIS A 159 12.59 2.05 -10.84
N VAL A 160 13.75 2.12 -10.18
CA VAL A 160 14.23 3.36 -9.53
C VAL A 160 14.53 4.44 -10.57
N ASN A 161 15.30 4.09 -11.60
CA ASN A 161 15.65 4.99 -12.70
C ASN A 161 14.43 5.39 -13.50
N SER A 162 13.52 4.45 -13.78
CA SER A 162 12.27 4.74 -14.48
C SER A 162 11.40 5.75 -13.70
N PHE A 163 11.31 5.63 -12.37
CA PHE A 163 10.61 6.64 -11.56
C PHE A 163 11.35 7.98 -11.54
N HIS A 164 12.68 7.98 -11.55
CA HIS A 164 13.48 9.21 -11.62
C HIS A 164 13.20 9.99 -12.91
N GLU A 165 13.15 9.30 -14.06
CA GLU A 165 12.75 9.92 -15.33
C GLU A 165 11.38 10.59 -15.24
N LEU A 166 10.39 9.93 -14.61
CA LEU A 166 9.04 10.47 -14.46
C LEU A 166 8.97 11.79 -13.69
N ILE A 167 9.86 12.01 -12.71
CA ILE A 167 9.83 13.21 -11.87
C ILE A 167 10.70 14.36 -12.40
N GLU A 168 11.51 14.10 -13.43
CA GLU A 168 12.30 15.13 -14.11
C GLU A 168 11.61 15.72 -15.36
N GLU A 169 10.51 15.10 -15.82
CA GLU A 169 9.59 15.63 -16.85
C GLU A 169 8.73 16.80 -16.32
#